data_AF-A0A535UHU2-F1
#
_entry.id   AF-A0A535UHU2-F1
#
_cell.length_a   1.000
_cell.length_b   1.000
_cell.length_c   1.000
_cell.angle_alpha   90.00
_cell.angle_beta   90.00
_cell.angle_gamma   90.00
#
_symmetry.space_group_name_H-M   'P 1'
#
loop_
_entity.id
_entity.type
_entity.pdbx_description
1 polymer ?
#
loop_
_entity_poly.entity_id
_entity_poly.type
_entity_poly.pdbx_seq_one_letter_code
_entity_poly.pdbx_strand_id
1 'polypeptide(L)' 'MNPPPDRCDSCKRVVRAGFGTGLCAGDPAAWIPLHGPDESITLDDGRVVSRRGRGWACRRCGHTVPLSREHLK' A
#
# COMPACT_ATOMS: atom_id res chain seq x y z
N MET A 1 3.36 11.80 7.28
CA MET A 1 3.57 10.47 6.66
C MET A 1 3.85 10.70 5.18
N ASN A 2 4.87 10.06 4.61
CA ASN A 2 5.08 10.12 3.16
C ASN A 2 3.84 9.54 2.44
N PRO A 3 3.40 10.13 1.32
CA PRO A 3 2.27 9.60 0.56
C PRO A 3 2.54 8.14 0.14
N PRO A 4 1.50 7.30 0.07
CA PRO A 4 1.66 5.93 -0.42
C PRO A 4 2.10 5.94 -1.89
N PRO A 5 2.80 4.89 -2.36
CA PRO A 5 3.18 4.79 -3.75
C PRO A 5 1.95 4.65 -4.66
N ASP A 6 2.03 5.18 -5.88
CA ASP A 6 0.92 5.19 -6.84
C ASP A 6 0.53 3.79 -7.35
N ARG A 7 1.38 2.77 -7.14
CA ARG A 7 1.16 1.40 -7.56
C ARG A 7 1.75 0.40 -6.56
N CYS A 8 1.05 -0.71 -6.34
CA CYS A 8 1.62 -1.85 -5.63
C CYS A 8 2.53 -2.65 -6.56
N ASP A 9 3.80 -2.88 -6.19
CA ASP A 9 4.72 -3.63 -7.04
C ASP A 9 4.36 -5.12 -7.17
N SER A 10 3.84 -5.70 -6.09
CA SER A 10 3.50 -7.13 -6.02
C SER A 10 2.28 -7.52 -6.85
N CYS A 11 1.15 -6.80 -6.74
CA CYS A 11 -0.07 -7.12 -7.48
C CYS A 11 -0.35 -6.17 -8.65
N LYS A 12 0.58 -5.23 -8.90
CA LYS A 12 0.51 -4.24 -9.98
C LYS A 12 -0.72 -3.32 -9.96
N ARG A 13 -1.53 -3.34 -8.88
CA ARG A 13 -2.72 -2.50 -8.69
C ARG A 13 -2.33 -1.03 -8.62
N VAL A 14 -2.99 -0.20 -9.43
CA VAL A 14 -2.81 1.25 -9.50
C VAL A 14 -3.74 1.91 -8.48
N VAL A 15 -3.18 2.74 -7.62
CA VAL A 15 -3.85 3.45 -6.52
C VAL A 15 -4.09 4.91 -6.87
N ARG A 16 -3.18 5.48 -7.67
CA ARG A 16 -3.35 6.80 -8.26
C ARG A 16 -3.07 6.68 -9.75
N ALA A 17 -4.04 7.04 -10.60
CA ALA A 17 -3.68 7.32 -11.98
C ALA A 17 -2.75 8.53 -11.97
N GLY A 18 -1.61 8.41 -12.63
CA GLY A 18 -0.77 9.57 -12.91
C GLY A 18 -1.59 10.65 -13.62
N PHE A 19 -1.18 11.91 -13.44
CA PHE A 19 -1.74 13.03 -14.17
C PHE A 19 -1.33 12.89 -15.65
N GLY A 20 -2.15 12.23 -16.46
CA GLY A 20 -1.90 12.05 -17.88
C GLY A 20 -2.46 10.72 -18.37
N THR A 21 -3.38 10.81 -19.33
CA THR A 21 -3.93 9.72 -20.14
C THR A 21 -4.73 8.65 -19.38
N GLY A 22 -6.02 8.94 -19.16
CA GLY A 22 -7.13 8.00 -19.41
C GLY A 22 -7.22 6.71 -18.59
N LEU A 23 -8.36 6.57 -17.90
CA LEU A 23 -9.03 5.30 -17.57
C LEU A 23 -8.45 4.40 -16.47
N CYS A 24 -7.79 4.94 -15.45
CA CYS A 24 -7.70 4.24 -14.17
C CYS A 24 -8.19 5.19 -13.07
N ALA A 25 -9.45 5.09 -12.66
CA ALA A 25 -9.87 5.69 -11.41
C ALA A 25 -9.05 5.02 -10.30
N GLY A 26 -7.94 5.66 -9.91
CA GLY A 26 -7.08 5.17 -8.86
C GLY A 26 -7.94 4.95 -7.62
N ASP A 27 -7.80 3.80 -6.98
CA ASP A 27 -8.53 3.47 -5.76
C ASP A 27 -7.76 4.05 -4.57
N PRO A 28 -8.11 5.25 -4.04
CA PRO A 28 -7.34 5.88 -2.97
C PRO A 28 -7.34 5.03 -1.69
N ALA A 29 -8.27 4.08 -1.59
CA ALA A 29 -8.40 3.14 -0.49
C ALA A 29 -7.57 1.86 -0.69
N ALA A 30 -6.73 1.73 -1.72
CA ALA A 30 -5.96 0.52 -1.96
C ALA A 30 -4.79 0.29 -0.98
N TRP A 31 -4.42 1.31 -0.19
CA TRP A 31 -3.38 1.22 0.84
C TRP A 31 -3.97 1.37 2.25
N ILE A 32 -3.55 0.48 3.15
CA ILE A 32 -3.79 0.57 4.59
C ILE A 32 -2.55 1.22 5.21
N PRO A 33 -2.69 2.35 5.93
CA PRO A 33 -1.58 2.93 6.68
C PRO A 33 -1.23 2.03 7.87
N LEU A 34 0.06 1.78 8.09
CA LEU A 34 0.59 1.04 9.23
C LEU A 34 1.21 2.03 10.22
N HIS A 35 0.68 2.08 11.45
CA HIS A 35 1.07 3.08 12.45
C HIS A 35 2.02 2.53 13.52
N GLY A 36 1.95 1.22 13.80
CA GLY A 36 2.62 0.56 14.92
C GLY A 36 3.83 -0.31 14.55
N PRO A 37 4.54 -0.85 15.56
CA PRO A 37 5.59 -1.86 15.38
C PRO A 37 5.02 -3.23 14.99
N ASP A 38 3.77 -3.54 15.35
CA ASP A 38 3.00 -4.71 14.93
C ASP A 38 1.53 -4.25 14.79
N GLU A 39 0.92 -4.51 13.64
CA GLU A 39 -0.45 -4.11 13.34
C GLU A 39 -1.13 -5.20 12.51
N SER A 40 -2.33 -5.60 12.91
CA SER A 40 -3.15 -6.56 12.18
C SER A 40 -4.08 -5.82 11.23
N ILE A 41 -3.91 -6.06 9.93
CA ILE A 41 -4.74 -5.46 8.89
C ILE A 41 -5.63 -6.52 8.24
N THR A 42 -6.84 -6.12 7.86
CA THR A 42 -7.76 -6.97 7.11
C THR A 42 -7.66 -6.64 5.62
N LEU A 43 -7.33 -7.64 4.81
CA LEU A 43 -7.28 -7.53 3.36
C LEU A 43 -8.69 -7.62 2.76
N ASP A 44 -8.81 -7.24 1.49
CA ASP A 44 -10.07 -7.23 0.74
C ASP A 44 -10.71 -8.63 0.61
N ASP A 45 -9.85 -9.67 0.62
CA ASP A 45 -10.23 -11.09 0.59
C ASP A 45 -10.68 -11.62 1.97
N GLY A 46 -10.79 -10.76 2.99
CA GLY A 46 -11.14 -11.13 4.37
C GLY A 46 -9.99 -11.71 5.18
N ARG A 47 -8.82 -11.94 4.58
CA ARG A 47 -7.62 -12.42 5.30
C ARG A 47 -7.08 -11.35 6.24
N VAL A 48 -6.80 -11.73 7.48
CA VAL A 48 -6.09 -10.87 8.43
C VAL A 48 -4.61 -11.19 8.37
N VAL A 49 -3.77 -10.18 8.19
CA VAL A 49 -2.30 -10.34 8.20
C VAL A 49 -1.69 -9.38 9.22
N SER A 50 -0.78 -9.90 10.05
CA SER A 50 0.04 -9.05 10.92
C SER A 50 1.23 -8.52 10.13
N ARG A 51 1.44 -7.21 10.23
CA ARG A 51 2.56 -6.50 9.62
C ARG A 51 3.29 -5.68 10.66
N ARG A 52 4.61 -5.69 10.54
CA ARG A 52 5.49 -5.00 11.46
C ARG A 52 6.06 -3.74 10.85
N GLY A 53 6.18 -2.72 11.67
CA GLY A 53 6.74 -1.44 11.31
C GLY A 53 5.76 -0.47 10.66
N ARG A 54 6.25 0.75 10.45
CA ARG A 54 5.48 1.86 9.90
C ARG A 54 5.58 1.87 8.38
N GLY A 55 4.47 2.10 7.70
CA GLY A 55 4.44 2.07 6.23
C GLY A 55 3.03 1.98 5.66
N TRP A 56 2.92 1.32 4.51
CA TRP A 56 1.69 1.13 3.77
C TRP A 56 1.54 -0.33 3.39
N ALA A 57 0.37 -0.90 3.54
CA ALA A 57 0.07 -2.26 3.12
C ALA A 57 -1.01 -2.29 2.03
N CYS A 58 -0.80 -3.06 0.97
CA CYS A 58 -1.77 -3.16 -0.11
C CYS A 58 -2.98 -3.98 0.37
N ARG A 59 -4.19 -3.43 0.23
CA ARG A 59 -5.44 -4.11 0.59
C ARG A 59 -5.70 -5.40 -0.16
N ARG A 60 -5.19 -5.51 -1.40
CA ARG A 60 -5.48 -6.66 -2.27
C ARG A 60 -4.56 -7.84 -1.97
N CYS A 61 -3.25 -7.61 -1.91
CA CYS A 61 -2.25 -8.69 -1.77
C CYS A 61 -1.51 -8.71 -0.43
N GLY A 62 -1.68 -7.70 0.42
CA GLY A 62 -0.97 -7.59 1.70
C GLY A 62 0.52 -7.26 1.58
N HIS A 63 0.98 -6.83 0.40
CA HIS A 63 2.34 -6.35 0.19
C HIS A 63 2.59 -5.05 0.94
N THR A 64 3.69 -4.98 1.68
CA THR A 64 4.04 -3.84 2.52
C THR A 64 5.17 -3.01 1.94
N VAL A 65 4.97 -1.70 1.97
CA VAL A 65 5.95 -0.69 1.60
C VAL A 65 6.31 0.11 2.86
N PRO A 66 7.53 -0.01 3.38
CA PRO A 66 7.95 0.72 4.57
C PRO A 66 7.99 2.24 4.32
N LEU A 67 7.80 3.02 5.39
CA LEU A 67 7.79 4.48 5.33
C LEU A 67 9.18 5.07 5.03
N SER A 68 10.24 4.33 5.36
CA SER A 68 11.64 4.64 5.07
C SER A 68 12.00 4.22 3.65
N ARG A 69 12.28 5.22 2.79
CA ARG A 69 12.91 5.04 1.47
C ARG A 69 14.41 4.71 1.55
N GLU A 70 14.90 4.39 2.74
CA GLU A 70 16.32 4.20 3.08
C GLU A 70 16.92 2.89 2.54
N HIS A 71 16.14 2.06 1.83
CA HIS A 71 16.61 0.81 1.23
C HIS A 71 16.88 0.90 -0.29
N LEU A 72 16.95 2.10 -0.84
CA LEU A 72 17.29 2.36 -2.26
C LEU A 72 18.53 3.25 -2.40
N LYS A 73 19.52 3.14 -1.50
CA LYS A 73 20.97 3.23 -1.79
C LYS A 73 21.79 3.11 -0.52
#